data_AF-A0A5K0VUI7-F1
#
_entry.id   AF-A0A5K0VUI7-F1
#
_cell.length_a   1.000
_cell.length_b   1.000
_cell.length_c   1.000
_cell.angle_alpha   90.00
_cell.angle_beta   90.00
_cell.angle_gamma   90.00
#
_symmetry.space_group_name_H-M   'P 1'
#
loop_
_entity.id
_entity.type
_entity.pdbx_description
1 polymer ?
#
loop_
_entity_poly.entity_id
_entity_poly.type
_entity_poly.pdbx_seq_one_letter_code
_entity_poly.pdbx_strand_id
1 'polypeptide(L)' 'MDGVNDKSVVESVHSIVFKESESLEGKCEKIAGYDFNNGIDYGMILRSMRFTGFQASNLGDAIDIVNRM' A
#
# COMPACT_ATOMS: atom_id res chain seq x y z
N MET A 1 9.23 -2.27 -44.06
CA MET A 1 7.96 -2.97 -43.73
C MET A 1 7.84 -2.99 -42.21
N ASP A 2 7.88 -1.81 -41.57
CA ASP A 2 8.33 -1.71 -40.17
C ASP A 2 7.22 -1.25 -39.21
N GLY A 3 6.05 -0.83 -39.73
CA GLY A 3 4.94 -0.33 -38.91
C GLY A 3 4.02 -1.39 -38.31
N VAL A 4 4.11 -2.66 -38.76
CA VAL A 4 3.26 -3.75 -38.24
C VAL A 4 3.78 -4.29 -36.90
N ASN A 5 5.10 -4.24 -36.69
CA ASN A 5 5.76 -4.75 -35.48
C ASN A 5 5.61 -3.79 -34.28
N ASP A 6 5.53 -2.49 -34.53
CA ASP A 6 5.44 -1.50 -33.45
C ASP A 6 4.05 -1.46 -32.82
N LYS A 7 3.00 -1.62 -33.65
CA LYS A 7 1.61 -1.63 -33.19
C LYS A 7 1.29 -2.84 -32.31
N SER A 8 1.78 -4.03 -32.66
CA SER A 8 1.57 -5.24 -31.88
C SER A 8 2.32 -5.21 -30.53
N VAL A 9 3.51 -4.60 -30.51
CA VAL A 9 4.25 -4.37 -29.26
C VAL A 9 3.49 -3.44 -28.34
N VAL A 10 2.93 -2.34 -28.86
CA VAL A 10 2.13 -1.40 -28.07
C VAL A 10 0.86 -2.07 -27.52
N GLU A 11 0.15 -2.87 -28.33
CA GLU A 11 -1.02 -3.62 -27.88
C GLU A 11 -0.67 -4.63 -26.77
N SER A 12 0.47 -5.31 -26.91
CA SER A 12 0.98 -6.25 -25.90
C SER A 12 1.32 -5.55 -24.58
N VAL A 13 2.12 -4.46 -24.63
CA VAL A 13 2.48 -3.66 -23.45
C VAL A 13 1.24 -3.09 -22.78
N HIS A 14 0.27 -2.61 -23.57
CA HIS A 14 -1.00 -2.12 -23.04
C HIS A 14 -1.74 -3.22 -22.25
N SER A 15 -1.86 -4.43 -22.79
CA SER A 15 -2.51 -5.54 -22.08
C SER A 15 -1.82 -5.95 -20.78
N ILE A 16 -0.49 -5.78 -20.69
CA ILE A 16 0.31 -6.09 -19.50
C ILE A 16 0.14 -5.01 -18.42
N VAL A 17 0.24 -3.73 -18.82
CA VAL A 17 0.20 -2.59 -17.88
C VAL A 17 -1.22 -2.32 -17.39
N PHE A 18 -2.23 -2.52 -18.23
CA PHE A 18 -3.65 -2.28 -17.92
C PHE A 18 -4.41 -3.55 -17.56
N LYS A 19 -3.73 -4.54 -16.98
CA LYS A 19 -4.40 -5.73 -16.46
C LYS A 19 -5.37 -5.32 -15.35
N GLU A 20 -6.62 -5.77 -15.46
CA GLU A 20 -7.64 -5.51 -14.44
C GLU A 20 -7.25 -6.12 -13.09
N SER A 21 -7.50 -5.37 -12.00
CA SER A 21 -7.34 -5.85 -10.63
C SER A 21 -8.69 -6.22 -10.02
N GLU A 22 -8.67 -7.14 -9.07
CA GLU A 22 -9.83 -7.41 -8.21
C GLU A 22 -10.01 -6.33 -7.14
N SER A 23 -11.23 -6.20 -6.60
CA SER A 23 -11.49 -5.32 -5.47
C SER A 23 -11.08 -5.95 -4.14
N LEU A 24 -10.34 -5.17 -3.34
CA LEU A 24 -9.95 -5.48 -1.96
C LEU A 24 -10.74 -4.67 -0.92
N GLU A 25 -11.82 -4.00 -1.34
CA GLU A 25 -12.63 -3.17 -0.45
C GLU A 25 -13.20 -4.00 0.71
N GLY A 26 -12.99 -3.52 1.94
CA GLY A 26 -13.37 -4.22 3.18
C GLY A 26 -12.50 -5.44 3.54
N LYS A 27 -11.54 -5.84 2.68
CA LYS A 27 -10.65 -6.99 2.94
C LYS A 27 -9.29 -6.60 3.54
N CYS A 28 -8.82 -5.40 3.21
CA CYS A 28 -7.49 -4.93 3.61
C CYS A 28 -7.58 -3.56 4.27
N GLU A 29 -6.76 -3.35 5.30
CA GLU A 29 -6.59 -2.03 5.89
C GLU A 29 -5.77 -1.14 4.96
N LYS A 30 -6.16 0.12 4.88
CA LYS A 30 -5.53 1.10 3.99
C LYS A 30 -4.19 1.54 4.57
N ILE A 31 -3.17 1.61 3.72
CA ILE A 31 -1.89 2.21 4.07
C ILE A 31 -2.06 3.72 4.25
N ALA A 32 -1.80 4.20 5.46
CA ALA A 32 -1.91 5.61 5.84
C ALA A 32 -1.00 5.92 7.04
N GLY A 33 -0.16 6.93 6.90
CA GLY A 33 0.64 7.47 8.00
C GLY A 33 -0.17 8.41 8.89
N TYR A 34 0.43 8.84 10.00
CA TYR A 34 -0.15 9.87 10.87
C TYR A 34 -0.24 11.22 10.15
N ASP A 35 -1.41 11.85 10.22
CA ASP A 35 -1.62 13.20 9.69
C ASP A 35 -1.22 14.25 10.73
N PHE A 36 -0.07 14.88 10.50
CA PHE A 36 0.49 15.93 11.37
C PHE A 36 -0.32 17.23 11.39
N ASN A 37 -1.32 17.40 10.52
CA ASN A 37 -2.28 18.50 10.69
C ASN A 37 -3.09 18.36 12.00
N ASN A 38 -3.11 17.18 12.61
CA ASN A 38 -3.70 16.96 13.94
C ASN A 38 -2.75 17.31 15.11
N GLY A 39 -1.61 17.96 14.83
CA GLY A 39 -0.60 18.29 15.83
C GLY A 39 0.32 17.10 16.15
N ILE A 40 1.05 17.16 17.27
CA ILE A 40 1.98 16.11 17.70
C ILE A 40 1.33 15.28 18.82
N ASP A 41 0.68 14.18 18.44
CA ASP A 41 0.19 13.15 19.35
C ASP A 41 1.05 11.89 19.21
N TYR A 42 1.99 11.68 20.15
CA TYR A 42 2.88 10.51 20.13
C TYR A 42 2.13 9.18 20.19
N GLY A 43 1.00 9.12 20.89
CA GLY A 43 0.20 7.90 20.95
C GLY A 43 -0.41 7.57 19.59
N MET A 44 -0.97 8.57 18.90
CA MET A 44 -1.50 8.40 17.54
C MET A 44 -0.39 8.14 16.52
N ILE A 45 0.77 8.78 16.64
CA ILE A 45 1.95 8.52 15.79
C ILE A 45 2.40 7.06 15.92
N LEU A 46 2.53 6.55 17.14
CA LEU A 46 2.93 5.15 17.36
C LEU A 46 1.86 4.18 16.86
N ARG A 47 0.57 4.50 17.06
CA ARG A 47 -0.54 3.69 16.53
C ARG A 47 -0.58 3.68 15.00
N SER A 48 -0.25 4.79 14.34
CA SER A 48 -0.26 4.83 12.87
C SER A 48 0.81 3.92 12.26
N MET A 49 1.86 3.58 13.00
CA MET A 49 2.94 2.71 12.50
C MET A 49 2.42 1.40 11.93
N ARG A 50 1.36 0.83 12.53
CA ARG A 50 0.66 -0.36 12.04
C ARG A 50 0.22 -0.24 10.57
N PHE A 51 -0.14 0.96 10.13
CA PHE A 51 -0.66 1.27 8.79
C PHE A 51 0.33 2.02 7.89
N THR A 52 1.54 2.33 8.38
CA THR A 52 2.54 3.09 7.61
C THR A 52 3.26 2.21 6.57
N GLY A 53 3.38 0.91 6.81
CA GLY A 53 4.07 -0.04 5.92
C GLY A 53 5.52 -0.34 6.32
N PHE A 54 6.13 -1.30 5.63
CA PHE A 54 7.51 -1.76 5.87
C PHE A 54 7.76 -2.13 7.34
N GLN A 55 8.87 -1.65 7.93
CA GLN A 55 9.22 -1.94 9.33
C GLN A 55 8.33 -1.21 10.34
N ALA A 56 7.66 -0.12 9.94
CA ALA A 56 6.71 0.55 10.82
C ALA A 56 5.52 -0.37 11.14
N SER A 57 5.00 -1.10 10.15
CA SER A 57 3.94 -2.07 10.38
C SER A 57 4.39 -3.20 11.31
N ASN A 58 5.59 -3.74 11.10
CA ASN A 58 6.17 -4.75 12.00
C ASN A 58 6.29 -4.24 13.45
N LEU A 59 6.67 -2.97 13.65
CA LEU A 59 6.72 -2.36 14.97
C LEU A 59 5.33 -2.24 15.59
N GLY A 60 4.33 -1.82 14.82
CA GLY A 60 2.93 -1.77 15.26
C GLY A 60 2.41 -3.13 15.71
N ASP A 61 2.65 -4.17 14.91
CA ASP A 61 2.26 -5.55 15.24
C ASP A 61 3.00 -6.07 16.49
N ALA A 62 4.28 -5.74 16.66
CA ALA A 62 5.05 -6.12 17.84
C ALA A 62 4.49 -5.49 19.13
N ILE A 63 4.06 -4.23 19.08
CA ILE A 63 3.39 -3.56 20.21
C ILE A 63 2.09 -4.30 20.59
N ASP A 64 1.28 -4.69 19.59
CA ASP A 64 0.05 -5.44 19.83
C ASP A 64 0.33 -6.82 20.46
N ILE A 65 1.38 -7.51 20.01
CA ILE A 65 1.80 -8.80 20.57
C ILE A 65 2.20 -8.63 22.05
N VAL A 66 3.05 -7.66 22.37
CA VAL A 66 3.52 -7.43 23.74
C VAL A 66 2.36 -7.09 24.67
N ASN A 67 1.39 -6.29 24.23
CA ASN A 67 0.20 -5.96 25.04
C ASN A 67 -0.73 -7.15 25.31
N ARG A 68 -0.61 -8.25 24.55
CA ARG A 68 -1.38 -9.49 24.71
C ARG A 68 -0.65 -10.56 25.54
N MET A 69 0.62 -10.33 25.89
CA MET A 69 1.38 -11.18 26.82
C MET A 69 0.93 -10.92 28.26
#